data_AF-A0A415D0M9-F1
#
_entry.id   AF-A0A415D0M9-F1
#
_cell.length_a   1.000
_cell.length_b   1.000
_cell.length_c   1.000
_cell.angle_alpha   90.00
_cell.angle_beta   90.00
_cell.angle_gamma   90.00
#
_symmetry.space_group_name_H-M   'P 1'
#
loop_
_entity.id
_entity.type
_entity.pdbx_description
1 polymer ?
#
loop_
_entity_poly.entity_id
_entity_poly.type
_entity_poly.pdbx_seq_one_letter_code
_entity_poly.pdbx_strand_id
1 'polypeptide(L)'
;MEYSIIQVALVFIVTFVAAIDQFNFLESLYQPIVTGAVIGLILGDLNTGLLVGGTYQLMTIGNMPIGGAQPPNAVIGGIMAAILAIATGLEPNAAVGLAIPFALLGQLGVTLVFTLMSPLMSSADNMAHNADTKGIERLNYFAMALLGLIFAVVVTLFFIAGATIGQTIASAIPTWLQTGLSAAGGMMRFVGFAVLLKVMMNRDMWGFFLMGFGLALITVANDSLATPALLILALIGFGIAFWDFQQQTELKGAAVSDGGDFEDGI
;
A
#
# COMPACT_ATOMS: atom_id res chain seq x y z
N MET A 1 -11.66 -25.25 5.68
CA MET A 1 -12.47 -24.38 6.55
C MET A 1 -13.69 -23.95 5.76
N GLU A 2 -14.91 -24.17 6.26
CA GLU A 2 -16.09 -23.57 5.63
C GLU A 2 -16.16 -22.11 6.06
N TYR A 3 -15.83 -21.19 5.15
CA TYR A 3 -15.96 -19.76 5.43
C TYR A 3 -17.44 -19.37 5.41
N SER A 4 -17.85 -18.60 6.41
CA SER A 4 -19.23 -18.12 6.49
C SER A 4 -19.50 -17.13 5.36
N ILE A 5 -20.74 -17.13 4.84
CA ILE A 5 -21.24 -16.11 3.91
C ILE A 5 -21.00 -14.69 4.46
N ILE A 6 -21.06 -14.54 5.78
CA ILE A 6 -20.80 -13.27 6.47
C ILE A 6 -19.34 -12.84 6.27
N GLN A 7 -18.38 -13.77 6.36
CA GLN A 7 -16.96 -13.45 6.14
C GLN A 7 -16.71 -13.05 4.69
N VAL A 8 -17.31 -13.76 3.73
CA VAL A 8 -17.22 -13.42 2.30
C VAL A 8 -17.77 -12.02 2.05
N ALA A 9 -18.92 -11.68 2.63
CA ALA A 9 -19.53 -10.35 2.49
C ALA A 9 -18.68 -9.25 3.15
N LEU A 10 -18.08 -9.51 4.32
CA LEU A 10 -17.20 -8.56 4.99
C LEU A 10 -15.91 -8.31 4.18
N VAL A 11 -15.29 -9.37 3.65
CA VAL A 11 -14.12 -9.23 2.75
C VAL A 11 -14.47 -8.40 1.51
N PHE A 12 -15.65 -8.63 0.92
CA PHE A 12 -16.15 -7.84 -0.21
C PHE A 12 -16.25 -6.35 0.15
N ILE A 13 -16.92 -6.03 1.26
CA ILE A 13 -17.13 -4.64 1.70
C ILE A 13 -15.79 -3.95 2.01
N VAL A 14 -14.90 -4.61 2.74
CA VAL A 14 -13.59 -4.07 3.07
C VAL A 14 -12.76 -3.81 1.82
N THR A 15 -12.77 -4.75 0.87
CA THR A 15 -12.08 -4.57 -0.41
C THR A 15 -12.66 -3.40 -1.20
N PHE A 16 -14.00 -3.27 -1.24
CA PHE A 16 -14.68 -2.17 -1.92
C PHE A 16 -14.25 -0.81 -1.37
N VAL A 17 -14.26 -0.67 -0.04
CA VAL A 17 -13.85 0.59 0.62
C VAL A 17 -12.36 0.86 0.42
N ALA A 18 -11.50 -0.14 0.62
CA ALA A 18 -10.05 0.00 0.45
C ALA A 18 -9.65 0.38 -0.99
N ALA A 19 -10.37 -0.16 -1.99
CA ALA A 19 -10.15 0.17 -3.39
C ALA A 19 -10.53 1.63 -3.73
N ILE A 20 -11.63 2.13 -3.16
CA ILE A 20 -12.03 3.54 -3.32
C ILE A 20 -11.03 4.45 -2.61
N ASP A 21 -10.64 4.08 -1.40
CA ASP A 21 -9.68 4.83 -0.59
C ASP A 21 -8.34 5.02 -1.29
N GLN A 22 -7.85 4.01 -2.00
CA GLN A 22 -6.57 4.06 -2.73
C GLN A 22 -6.46 5.25 -3.71
N PHE A 23 -7.58 5.71 -4.30
CA PHE A 23 -7.55 6.72 -5.34
C PHE A 23 -8.37 7.98 -5.04
N ASN A 24 -9.29 7.93 -4.05
CA ASN A 24 -10.27 9.01 -3.84
C ASN A 24 -10.21 9.59 -2.43
N PHE A 25 -10.37 8.77 -1.39
CA PHE A 25 -10.34 9.27 -0.01
C PHE A 25 -8.92 9.50 0.50
N LEU A 26 -7.97 8.65 0.11
CA LEU A 26 -6.55 8.73 0.49
C LEU A 26 -6.31 8.79 2.01
N GLU A 27 -7.23 8.21 2.80
CA GLU A 27 -7.11 8.08 4.25
C GLU A 27 -6.11 6.98 4.67
N SER A 28 -5.45 6.34 3.70
CA SER A 28 -4.48 5.26 3.90
C SER A 28 -5.06 3.97 4.48
N LEU A 29 -6.38 3.80 4.43
CA LEU A 29 -7.07 2.54 4.76
C LEU A 29 -6.66 1.41 3.80
N TYR A 30 -6.28 1.76 2.58
CA TYR A 30 -5.84 0.84 1.54
C TYR A 30 -4.48 0.17 1.85
N GLN A 31 -3.72 0.67 2.82
CA GLN A 31 -2.39 0.15 3.11
C GLN A 31 -2.44 -1.31 3.59
N PRO A 32 -1.56 -2.20 3.08
CA PRO A 32 -1.48 -3.61 3.47
C PRO A 32 -1.45 -3.88 4.98
N ILE A 33 -0.84 -2.99 5.78
CA ILE A 33 -0.82 -3.14 7.24
C ILE A 33 -2.22 -3.00 7.86
N VAL A 34 -3.07 -2.13 7.31
CA VAL A 34 -4.45 -1.90 7.75
C VAL A 34 -5.35 -2.99 7.20
N THR A 35 -5.31 -3.21 5.88
CA THR A 35 -6.16 -4.22 5.23
C THR A 35 -5.84 -5.64 5.72
N GLY A 36 -4.56 -5.98 5.94
CA GLY A 36 -4.16 -7.27 6.51
C GLY A 36 -4.67 -7.49 7.92
N ALA A 37 -4.68 -6.46 8.77
CA ALA A 37 -5.24 -6.53 10.12
C ALA A 37 -6.77 -6.76 10.09
N VAL A 38 -7.49 -6.00 9.26
CA VAL A 38 -8.95 -6.10 9.13
C VAL A 38 -9.35 -7.47 8.58
N ILE A 39 -8.65 -7.97 7.56
CA ILE A 39 -8.89 -9.30 6.99
C ILE A 39 -8.56 -10.40 8.00
N GLY A 40 -7.46 -10.27 8.75
CA GLY A 40 -7.12 -11.19 9.83
C GLY A 40 -8.21 -11.28 10.89
N LEU A 41 -8.79 -10.14 11.28
CA LEU A 41 -9.92 -10.08 12.21
C LEU A 41 -11.16 -10.77 11.65
N ILE A 42 -11.50 -10.52 10.38
CA ILE A 42 -12.66 -11.15 9.72
C ILE A 42 -12.51 -12.68 9.64
N LEU A 43 -11.30 -13.15 9.35
CA LEU A 43 -11.01 -14.58 9.18
C LEU A 43 -10.68 -15.30 10.51
N GLY A 44 -10.52 -14.57 11.61
CA GLY A 44 -10.30 -15.11 12.95
C GLY A 44 -8.84 -15.31 13.36
N ASP A 45 -7.88 -14.83 12.57
CA ASP A 45 -6.45 -14.87 12.88
C ASP A 45 -5.80 -13.50 12.64
N LEU A 46 -5.93 -12.63 13.65
CA LEU A 46 -5.39 -11.27 13.62
C LEU A 46 -3.85 -11.27 13.60
N ASN A 47 -3.20 -12.25 14.24
CA ASN A 47 -1.74 -12.27 14.35
C ASN A 47 -1.12 -12.53 12.97
N THR A 48 -1.60 -13.57 12.28
CA THR A 48 -1.19 -13.86 10.91
C THR A 48 -1.52 -12.69 9.97
N GLY A 49 -2.71 -12.10 10.09
CA GLY A 49 -3.10 -10.92 9.31
C GLY A 49 -2.15 -9.73 9.47
N LEU A 50 -1.77 -9.40 10.71
CA LEU A 50 -0.83 -8.31 11.00
C LEU A 50 0.59 -8.61 10.49
N LEU A 51 1.10 -9.82 10.71
CA LEU A 51 2.43 -10.21 10.25
C LEU A 51 2.53 -10.17 8.72
N VAL A 52 1.53 -10.69 8.02
CA VAL A 52 1.47 -10.68 6.56
C VAL A 52 1.29 -9.25 6.04
N GLY A 53 0.37 -8.47 6.62
CA GLY A 53 0.14 -7.08 6.25
C GLY A 53 1.40 -6.22 6.39
N GLY A 54 2.12 -6.35 7.51
CA GLY A 54 3.40 -5.67 7.71
C GLY A 54 4.49 -6.13 6.74
N THR A 55 4.60 -7.44 6.48
CA THR A 55 5.57 -7.98 5.51
C THR A 55 5.28 -7.46 4.10
N TYR A 56 4.00 -7.45 3.70
CA TYR A 56 3.57 -6.96 2.40
C TYR A 56 3.77 -5.44 2.28
N GLN A 57 3.51 -4.68 3.34
CA GLN A 57 3.78 -3.24 3.40
C GLN A 57 5.24 -2.91 3.09
N LEU A 58 6.18 -3.65 3.70
CA LEU A 58 7.61 -3.46 3.47
C LEU A 58 8.00 -3.74 2.01
N MET A 59 7.33 -4.68 1.36
CA MET A 59 7.52 -4.95 -0.06
C MET A 59 7.00 -3.80 -0.94
N THR A 60 5.82 -3.27 -0.63
CA THR A 60 5.16 -2.26 -1.46
C THR A 60 5.57 -0.83 -1.14
N ILE A 61 6.49 -0.62 -0.19
CA ILE A 61 6.84 0.71 0.29
C ILE A 61 7.40 1.63 -0.81
N GLY A 62 7.99 1.05 -1.87
CA GLY A 62 8.48 1.77 -3.05
C GLY A 62 7.50 1.85 -4.23
N ASN A 63 6.31 1.24 -4.12
CA ASN A 63 5.33 1.24 -5.19
C ASN A 63 4.54 2.56 -5.19
N MET A 64 5.08 3.57 -5.87
CA MET A 64 4.37 4.82 -6.14
C MET A 64 3.98 4.90 -7.62
N PRO A 65 2.73 5.28 -7.97
CA PRO A 65 2.37 5.59 -9.34
C PRO A 65 3.19 6.77 -9.86
N ILE A 66 3.85 6.59 -11.00
CA ILE A 66 4.62 7.65 -11.67
C ILE A 66 3.98 7.89 -13.03
N GLY A 67 3.26 9.01 -13.14
CA GLY A 67 2.48 9.33 -14.33
C GLY A 67 1.39 8.29 -14.60
N GLY A 68 1.28 7.83 -15.85
CA GLY A 68 0.29 6.82 -16.26
C GLY A 68 0.68 5.37 -15.92
N ALA A 69 1.91 5.12 -15.44
CA ALA A 69 2.36 3.78 -15.12
C ALA A 69 1.87 3.38 -13.72
N GLN A 70 0.92 2.46 -13.66
CA GLN A 70 0.44 1.88 -12.41
C GLN A 70 1.39 0.79 -11.93
N PRO A 71 1.87 0.84 -10.66
CA PRO A 71 2.64 -0.25 -10.07
C PRO A 71 1.73 -1.45 -9.75
N PRO A 72 2.31 -2.62 -9.38
CA PRO A 72 1.53 -3.74 -8.83
C PRO A 72 0.64 -3.28 -7.69
N ASN A 73 -0.64 -3.67 -7.72
CA ASN A 73 -1.64 -3.13 -6.81
C ASN A 73 -1.47 -3.70 -5.40
N ALA A 74 -1.13 -2.82 -4.45
CA ALA A 74 -0.85 -3.20 -3.07
C ALA A 74 -2.10 -3.66 -2.28
N VAL A 75 -3.29 -3.15 -2.63
CA VAL A 75 -4.55 -3.46 -1.93
C VAL A 75 -4.95 -4.90 -2.19
N ILE A 76 -5.09 -5.27 -3.47
CA ILE A 76 -5.48 -6.62 -3.86
C ILE A 76 -4.41 -7.61 -3.41
N GLY A 77 -3.14 -7.28 -3.63
CA GLY A 77 -2.04 -8.13 -3.21
C GLY A 77 -1.98 -8.35 -1.69
N GLY A 78 -2.13 -7.29 -0.88
CA GLY A 78 -2.09 -7.37 0.57
C GLY A 78 -3.25 -8.17 1.15
N ILE A 79 -4.48 -7.93 0.67
CA ILE A 79 -5.67 -8.68 1.07
C ILE A 79 -5.54 -10.17 0.70
N MET A 80 -5.09 -10.46 -0.53
CA MET A 80 -4.90 -11.84 -0.97
C MET A 80 -3.76 -12.54 -0.22
N ALA A 81 -2.68 -11.84 0.13
CA ALA A 81 -1.62 -12.41 0.95
C ALA A 81 -2.16 -12.84 2.32
N ALA A 82 -2.95 -11.98 2.98
CA ALA A 82 -3.54 -12.29 4.28
C ALA A 82 -4.52 -13.46 4.19
N ILE A 83 -5.40 -13.45 3.19
CA ILE A 83 -6.33 -14.56 2.90
C ILE A 83 -5.57 -15.87 2.72
N LEU A 84 -4.55 -15.88 1.85
CA LEU A 84 -3.82 -17.09 1.52
C LEU A 84 -3.06 -17.61 2.74
N ALA A 85 -2.36 -16.75 3.49
CA ALA A 85 -1.67 -17.16 4.71
C ALA A 85 -2.61 -17.83 5.71
N ILE A 86 -3.77 -17.22 5.98
CA ILE A 86 -4.75 -17.74 6.95
C ILE A 86 -5.43 -19.01 6.42
N ALA A 87 -5.79 -19.06 5.15
CA ALA A 87 -6.47 -20.20 4.55
C ALA A 87 -5.56 -21.44 4.43
N THR A 88 -4.29 -21.23 4.12
CA THR A 88 -3.35 -22.31 3.80
C THR A 88 -2.40 -22.65 4.95
N GLY A 89 -2.27 -21.78 5.95
CA GLY A 89 -1.29 -21.90 7.03
C GLY A 89 0.15 -21.63 6.58
N LEU A 90 0.34 -20.97 5.43
CA LEU A 90 1.67 -20.64 4.93
C LEU A 90 2.34 -19.53 5.75
N GLU A 91 3.66 -19.63 5.87
CA GLU A 91 4.51 -18.58 6.44
C GLU A 91 4.30 -17.24 5.69
N PRO A 92 4.32 -16.08 6.39
CA PRO A 92 4.05 -14.80 5.75
C PRO A 92 4.83 -14.50 4.46
N ASN A 93 6.12 -14.82 4.40
CA ASN A 93 6.94 -14.57 3.21
C ASN A 93 6.48 -15.37 2.00
N ALA A 94 6.09 -16.64 2.19
CA ALA A 94 5.57 -17.47 1.11
C ALA A 94 4.20 -16.97 0.62
N ALA A 95 3.33 -16.55 1.54
CA ALA A 95 2.02 -16.00 1.20
C ALA A 95 2.13 -14.68 0.41
N VAL A 96 3.06 -13.80 0.80
CA VAL A 96 3.38 -12.56 0.06
C VAL A 96 3.87 -12.88 -1.36
N GLY A 97 4.71 -13.90 -1.52
CA GLY A 97 5.17 -14.37 -2.83
C GLY A 97 4.03 -14.89 -3.71
N LEU A 98 3.12 -15.70 -3.14
CA LEU A 98 1.93 -16.19 -3.85
C LEU A 98 0.94 -15.09 -4.20
N ALA A 99 0.98 -13.95 -3.49
CA ALA A 99 0.08 -12.84 -3.72
C ALA A 99 0.48 -11.93 -4.90
N ILE A 100 1.72 -12.03 -5.42
CA ILE A 100 2.21 -11.18 -6.53
C ILE A 100 1.34 -11.28 -7.79
N PRO A 101 0.94 -12.48 -8.28
CA PRO A 101 0.10 -12.56 -9.47
C PRO A 101 -1.23 -11.81 -9.31
N PHE A 102 -1.80 -11.82 -8.10
CA PHE A 102 -3.03 -11.09 -7.79
C PHE A 102 -2.80 -9.57 -7.77
N ALA A 103 -1.66 -9.10 -7.28
CA ALA A 103 -1.29 -7.69 -7.35
C ALA A 103 -1.15 -7.21 -8.81
N LEU A 104 -0.60 -8.05 -9.69
CA LEU A 104 -0.53 -7.78 -11.13
C LEU A 104 -1.91 -7.78 -11.79
N LEU A 105 -2.79 -8.72 -11.43
CA LEU A 105 -4.18 -8.70 -11.88
C LEU A 105 -4.91 -7.42 -11.43
N GLY A 106 -4.68 -6.99 -10.19
CA GLY A 106 -5.22 -5.74 -9.67
C GLY A 106 -4.73 -4.51 -10.46
N GLN A 107 -3.44 -4.46 -10.79
CA GLN A 107 -2.85 -3.43 -11.64
C GLN A 107 -3.50 -3.40 -13.04
N LEU A 108 -3.73 -4.56 -13.65
CA LEU A 108 -4.45 -4.65 -14.92
C LEU A 108 -5.90 -4.18 -14.79
N GLY A 109 -6.57 -4.51 -13.68
CA GLY A 109 -7.92 -4.05 -13.36
C GLY A 109 -8.01 -2.52 -13.29
N VAL A 110 -7.08 -1.86 -12.59
CA VAL A 110 -7.01 -0.37 -12.54
C VAL A 110 -6.82 0.20 -13.93
N THR A 111 -5.84 -0.32 -14.66
CA THR A 111 -5.52 0.15 -16.02
C THR A 111 -6.75 0.04 -16.92
N LEU A 112 -7.50 -1.05 -16.83
CA LEU A 112 -8.73 -1.25 -17.58
C LEU A 112 -9.81 -0.25 -17.18
N VAL A 113 -10.04 -0.02 -15.88
CA VAL A 113 -11.00 0.98 -15.41
C VAL A 113 -10.64 2.37 -15.91
N PHE A 114 -9.37 2.77 -15.81
CA PHE A 114 -8.92 4.08 -16.27
C PHE A 114 -9.07 4.22 -17.79
N THR A 115 -8.82 3.14 -18.55
CA THR A 115 -9.04 3.09 -19.99
C THR A 115 -10.52 3.25 -20.34
N LEU A 116 -11.42 2.57 -19.61
CA LEU A 116 -12.87 2.70 -19.79
C LEU A 116 -13.40 4.08 -19.38
N MET A 117 -12.76 4.74 -18.41
CA MET A 117 -13.10 6.08 -17.95
C MET A 117 -12.62 7.20 -18.89
N SER A 118 -11.59 6.96 -19.71
CA SER A 118 -11.08 7.93 -20.67
C SER A 118 -12.16 8.55 -21.59
N PRO A 119 -13.04 7.79 -22.27
CA PRO A 119 -14.08 8.38 -23.10
C PRO A 119 -15.13 9.16 -22.30
N LEU A 120 -15.35 8.83 -21.02
CA LEU A 120 -16.30 9.53 -20.16
C LEU A 120 -15.83 10.95 -19.79
N MET A 121 -14.55 11.28 -19.97
CA MET A 121 -14.04 12.65 -19.78
C MET A 121 -14.63 13.62 -20.79
N SER A 122 -14.88 13.20 -22.04
CA SER A 122 -15.59 14.04 -23.02
C SER A 122 -17.01 14.40 -22.58
N SER A 123 -17.65 13.51 -21.81
CA SER A 123 -18.97 13.78 -21.22
C SER A 123 -18.86 14.74 -20.04
N ALA A 124 -17.79 14.64 -19.24
CA ALA A 124 -17.49 15.59 -18.18
C ALA A 124 -17.27 17.01 -18.71
N ASP A 125 -16.55 17.16 -19.83
CA ASP A 125 -16.34 18.46 -20.48
C ASP A 125 -17.68 19.10 -20.89
N ASN A 126 -18.57 18.32 -21.49
CA ASN A 126 -19.92 18.80 -21.86
C ASN A 126 -20.76 19.19 -20.63
N MET A 127 -20.66 18.43 -19.53
CA MET A 127 -21.36 18.76 -18.28
C MET A 127 -20.79 20.05 -17.65
N ALA A 128 -19.48 20.27 -17.74
CA ALA A 128 -18.83 21.49 -17.28
C ALA A 128 -19.25 22.71 -18.10
N HIS A 129 -19.33 22.60 -19.43
CA HIS A 129 -19.84 23.68 -20.29
C HIS A 129 -21.27 24.11 -19.96
N ASN A 130 -22.10 23.16 -19.50
CA ASN A 130 -23.49 23.40 -19.10
C ASN A 130 -23.63 23.80 -17.62
N ALA A 131 -22.52 23.98 -16.89
CA ALA A 131 -22.49 24.22 -15.44
C ALA A 131 -23.30 23.21 -14.60
N ASP A 132 -23.42 21.96 -15.07
CA ASP A 132 -24.12 20.89 -14.36
C ASP A 132 -23.18 20.21 -13.35
N THR A 133 -23.07 20.83 -12.18
CA THR A 133 -22.27 20.33 -11.06
C THR A 133 -22.74 18.95 -10.57
N LYS A 134 -24.06 18.71 -10.58
CA LYS A 134 -24.65 17.43 -10.13
C LYS A 134 -24.34 16.29 -11.10
N GLY A 135 -24.27 16.58 -12.40
CA GLY A 135 -23.84 15.61 -13.42
C GLY A 135 -22.40 15.13 -13.18
N ILE A 136 -21.50 16.06 -12.91
CA ILE A 136 -20.08 15.78 -12.63
C ILE A 136 -19.93 14.96 -11.33
N GLU A 137 -20.63 15.33 -10.26
CA GLU A 137 -20.62 14.57 -9.00
C GLU A 137 -21.07 13.13 -9.19
N ARG A 138 -22.17 12.90 -9.91
CA ARG A 138 -22.68 11.55 -10.20
C ARG A 138 -21.69 10.73 -11.02
N LEU A 139 -21.03 11.35 -11.99
CA LEU A 139 -20.00 10.68 -12.79
C LEU A 139 -18.82 10.24 -11.91
N ASN A 140 -18.40 11.09 -10.97
CA ASN A 140 -17.33 10.75 -10.02
C ASN A 140 -17.74 9.60 -9.09
N TYR A 141 -18.94 9.67 -8.48
CA TYR A 141 -19.45 8.57 -7.66
C TYR A 141 -19.60 7.26 -8.43
N PHE A 142 -20.00 7.32 -9.71
CA PHE A 142 -20.05 6.15 -10.58
C PHE A 142 -18.66 5.56 -10.83
N ALA A 143 -17.65 6.39 -11.11
CA ALA A 143 -16.28 5.95 -11.31
C ALA A 143 -15.71 5.28 -10.05
N MET A 144 -15.93 5.89 -8.87
CA MET A 144 -15.56 5.32 -7.57
C MET A 144 -16.23 3.97 -7.33
N ALA A 145 -17.55 3.88 -7.54
CA ALA A 145 -18.30 2.64 -7.34
C ALA A 145 -17.85 1.54 -8.31
N LEU A 146 -17.57 1.87 -9.58
CA LEU A 146 -17.09 0.90 -10.56
C LEU A 146 -15.72 0.35 -10.17
N LEU A 147 -14.80 1.22 -9.75
CA LEU A 147 -13.46 0.82 -9.30
C LEU A 147 -13.54 -0.10 -8.08
N GLY A 148 -14.30 0.31 -7.06
CA GLY A 148 -14.50 -0.48 -5.85
C GLY A 148 -15.13 -1.84 -6.14
N LEU A 149 -16.12 -1.88 -7.04
CA LEU A 149 -16.84 -3.10 -7.39
C LEU A 149 -15.95 -4.10 -8.13
N ILE A 150 -15.17 -3.65 -9.11
CA ILE A 150 -14.25 -4.54 -9.85
C ILE A 150 -13.26 -5.18 -8.89
N PHE A 151 -12.69 -4.40 -7.98
CA PHE A 151 -11.74 -4.89 -6.99
C PHE A 151 -12.39 -5.88 -6.03
N ALA A 152 -13.54 -5.53 -5.46
CA ALA A 152 -14.27 -6.37 -4.54
C ALA A 152 -14.69 -7.69 -5.18
N VAL A 153 -15.18 -7.68 -6.42
CA VAL A 153 -15.54 -8.89 -7.17
C VAL A 153 -14.32 -9.75 -7.42
N VAL A 154 -13.21 -9.18 -7.91
CA VAL A 154 -11.96 -9.91 -8.18
C VAL A 154 -11.46 -10.59 -6.91
N VAL A 155 -11.30 -9.85 -5.81
CA VAL A 155 -10.81 -10.42 -4.54
C VAL A 155 -11.77 -11.47 -3.99
N THR A 156 -13.08 -11.24 -4.06
CA THR A 156 -14.07 -12.18 -3.52
C THR A 156 -14.13 -13.49 -4.32
N LEU A 157 -14.04 -13.42 -5.65
CA LEU A 157 -13.96 -14.61 -6.49
C LEU A 157 -12.72 -15.45 -6.15
N PHE A 158 -11.57 -14.79 -5.99
CA PHE A 158 -10.33 -15.47 -5.62
C PHE A 158 -10.31 -15.93 -4.17
N PHE A 159 -10.98 -15.22 -3.26
CA PHE A 159 -11.19 -15.66 -1.89
C PHE A 159 -11.98 -16.97 -1.86
N ILE A 160 -13.09 -17.05 -2.59
CA ILE A 160 -13.93 -18.26 -2.66
C ILE A 160 -13.13 -19.41 -3.29
N ALA A 161 -12.40 -19.16 -4.38
CA ALA A 161 -11.55 -20.17 -5.03
C ALA A 161 -10.41 -20.63 -4.10
N GLY A 162 -9.75 -19.70 -3.40
CA GLY A 162 -8.72 -19.99 -2.41
C GLY A 162 -9.27 -20.72 -1.20
N ALA A 163 -10.51 -20.44 -0.79
CA ALA A 163 -11.19 -21.15 0.28
C ALA A 163 -11.52 -22.61 -0.08
N THR A 164 -11.92 -22.87 -1.33
CA THR A 164 -12.27 -24.23 -1.78
C THR A 164 -11.05 -25.08 -2.09
N ILE A 165 -10.00 -24.51 -2.70
CA ILE A 165 -8.86 -25.27 -3.22
C ILE A 165 -7.57 -24.99 -2.43
N GLY A 166 -7.57 -24.04 -1.50
CA GLY A 166 -6.35 -23.56 -0.82
C GLY A 166 -5.60 -24.66 -0.07
N GLN A 167 -6.29 -25.52 0.68
CA GLN A 167 -5.63 -26.63 1.39
C GLN A 167 -5.02 -27.64 0.42
N THR A 168 -5.73 -27.95 -0.68
CA THR A 168 -5.25 -28.85 -1.72
C THR A 168 -4.02 -28.27 -2.43
N ILE A 169 -4.06 -26.97 -2.77
CA ILE A 169 -2.92 -26.25 -3.34
C ILE A 169 -1.75 -26.25 -2.36
N ALA A 170 -1.97 -25.90 -1.09
CA ALA A 170 -0.93 -25.86 -0.07
C ALA A 170 -0.25 -27.22 0.10
N SER A 171 -1.03 -28.29 0.14
CA SER A 171 -0.52 -29.67 0.23
C SER A 171 0.17 -30.16 -1.05
N ALA A 172 -0.15 -29.56 -2.20
CA ALA A 172 0.46 -29.88 -3.49
C ALA A 172 1.73 -29.06 -3.77
N ILE A 173 1.98 -27.96 -3.03
CA ILE A 173 3.20 -27.17 -3.19
C ILE A 173 4.37 -27.96 -2.59
N PRO A 174 5.36 -28.37 -3.41
CA PRO A 174 6.50 -29.11 -2.91
C PRO A 174 7.40 -28.22 -2.05
N THR A 175 8.09 -28.80 -1.08
CA THR A 175 8.93 -28.07 -0.11
C THR A 175 9.96 -27.16 -0.81
N TRP A 176 10.57 -27.60 -1.90
CA TRP A 176 11.55 -26.79 -2.64
C TRP A 176 10.94 -25.49 -3.20
N LEU A 177 9.67 -25.53 -3.65
CA LEU A 177 8.97 -24.37 -4.18
C LEU A 177 8.52 -23.44 -3.06
N GLN A 178 8.05 -23.99 -1.94
CA GLN A 178 7.72 -23.23 -0.74
C GLN A 178 8.95 -22.46 -0.20
N THR A 179 10.10 -23.14 -0.07
CA THR A 179 11.36 -22.50 0.34
C THR A 179 11.80 -21.44 -0.66
N GLY A 180 11.67 -21.71 -1.96
CA GLY A 180 11.97 -20.73 -3.01
C GLY A 180 11.08 -19.47 -2.92
N LEU A 181 9.78 -19.65 -2.67
CA LEU A 181 8.84 -18.55 -2.50
C LEU A 181 9.11 -17.76 -1.22
N SER A 182 9.42 -18.42 -0.10
CA SER A 182 9.78 -17.74 1.15
C SER A 182 11.07 -16.93 0.98
N ALA A 183 12.10 -17.50 0.35
CA ALA A 183 13.32 -16.77 0.02
C ALA A 183 13.05 -15.57 -0.89
N ALA A 184 12.25 -15.75 -1.95
CA ALA A 184 11.88 -14.66 -2.86
C ALA A 184 11.09 -13.56 -2.14
N GLY A 185 10.06 -13.91 -1.36
CA GLY A 185 9.27 -12.98 -0.55
C GLY A 185 10.13 -12.20 0.44
N GLY A 186 11.04 -12.89 1.13
CA GLY A 186 12.03 -12.28 2.02
C GLY A 186 12.99 -11.34 1.30
N MET A 187 13.31 -11.58 0.02
CA MET A 187 14.12 -10.67 -0.78
C MET A 187 13.35 -9.44 -1.27
N MET A 188 12.05 -9.56 -1.54
CA MET A 188 11.24 -8.46 -2.10
C MET A 188 11.17 -7.24 -1.19
N ARG A 189 11.29 -7.41 0.13
CA ARG A 189 11.40 -6.28 1.08
C ARG A 189 12.60 -5.37 0.76
N PHE A 190 13.72 -5.93 0.34
CA PHE A 190 14.90 -5.16 -0.02
C PHE A 190 14.71 -4.41 -1.35
N VAL A 191 13.93 -4.99 -2.27
CA VAL A 191 13.55 -4.32 -3.53
C VAL A 191 12.69 -3.09 -3.22
N GLY A 192 11.70 -3.22 -2.34
CA GLY A 192 10.87 -2.08 -1.89
C GLY A 192 11.70 -0.93 -1.34
N PHE A 193 12.63 -1.22 -0.42
CA PHE A 193 13.57 -0.23 0.12
C PHE A 193 14.52 0.34 -0.94
N ALA A 194 15.02 -0.48 -1.87
CA ALA A 194 15.91 -0.02 -2.92
C ALA A 194 15.20 0.95 -3.89
N VAL A 195 13.94 0.69 -4.22
CA VAL A 195 13.12 1.61 -5.04
C VAL A 195 12.89 2.93 -4.31
N LEU A 196 12.55 2.88 -3.01
CA LEU A 196 12.43 4.10 -2.20
C LEU A 196 13.73 4.90 -2.14
N LEU A 197 14.85 4.25 -1.84
CA LEU A 197 16.15 4.90 -1.79
C LEU A 197 16.51 5.50 -3.15
N LYS A 198 16.22 4.81 -4.25
CA LYS A 198 16.45 5.34 -5.60
C LYS A 198 15.68 6.64 -5.86
N VAL A 199 14.48 6.79 -5.29
CA VAL A 199 13.65 8.01 -5.45
C VAL A 199 14.07 9.12 -4.50
N MET A 200 14.43 8.79 -3.25
CA MET A 200 14.73 9.78 -2.21
C MET A 200 16.20 10.21 -2.16
N MET A 201 17.14 9.37 -2.61
CA MET A 201 18.57 9.60 -2.39
C MET A 201 19.13 10.62 -3.38
N ASN A 202 19.68 11.70 -2.83
CA ASN A 202 20.55 12.63 -3.54
C ASN A 202 21.98 12.55 -2.99
N ARG A 203 22.95 13.21 -3.67
CA ARG A 203 24.37 13.15 -3.28
C ARG A 203 24.63 13.52 -1.82
N ASP A 204 23.87 14.46 -1.29
CA ASP A 204 24.04 14.98 0.07
C ASP A 204 23.38 14.09 1.15
N MET A 205 22.48 13.19 0.75
CA MET A 205 21.70 12.35 1.69
C MET A 205 22.45 11.08 2.14
N TRP A 206 23.56 10.73 1.47
CA TRP A 206 24.35 9.53 1.80
C TRP A 206 24.91 9.56 3.23
N GLY A 207 25.27 10.74 3.74
CA GLY A 207 25.74 10.91 5.11
C GLY A 207 24.69 10.49 6.14
N PHE A 208 23.44 10.96 5.97
CA PHE A 208 22.32 10.60 6.84
C PHE A 208 21.95 9.12 6.74
N PHE A 209 21.97 8.56 5.54
CA PHE A 209 21.68 7.14 5.34
C PHE A 209 22.70 6.24 6.05
N LEU A 210 24.00 6.49 5.85
CA LEU A 210 25.06 5.70 6.48
C LEU A 210 25.09 5.88 8.00
N MET A 211 24.80 7.08 8.50
CA MET A 211 24.66 7.35 9.92
C MET A 211 23.49 6.56 10.52
N GLY A 212 22.31 6.62 9.89
CA GLY A 212 21.14 5.85 10.32
C GLY A 212 21.38 4.34 10.29
N PHE A 213 22.08 3.85 9.26
CA PHE A 213 22.49 2.44 9.17
C PHE A 213 23.43 2.03 10.32
N GLY A 214 24.43 2.85 10.63
CA GLY A 214 25.33 2.60 11.77
C GLY A 214 24.60 2.60 13.12
N LEU A 215 23.70 3.55 13.34
CA LEU A 215 22.87 3.62 14.54
C LEU A 215 21.92 2.41 14.65
N ALA A 216 21.38 1.94 13.54
CA ALA A 216 20.56 0.73 13.50
C ALA A 216 21.34 -0.51 13.95
N LEU A 217 22.57 -0.67 13.48
CA LEU A 217 23.41 -1.79 13.89
C LEU A 217 23.73 -1.74 15.39
N ILE A 218 24.05 -0.56 15.93
CA ILE A 218 24.38 -0.39 17.35
C ILE A 218 23.16 -0.68 18.24
N THR A 219 21.99 -0.18 17.87
CA THR A 219 20.75 -0.36 18.65
C THR A 219 20.24 -1.80 18.60
N VAL A 220 20.33 -2.48 17.45
CA VAL A 220 19.96 -3.89 17.31
C VAL A 220 20.96 -4.82 18.01
N ALA A 221 22.25 -4.45 18.08
CA ALA A 221 23.25 -5.22 18.80
C ALA A 221 23.06 -5.23 20.33
N ASN A 222 22.19 -4.35 20.87
CA ASN A 222 21.87 -4.29 22.28
C ASN A 222 20.51 -4.96 22.53
N ASP A 223 20.49 -6.12 23.17
CA ASP A 223 19.27 -6.92 23.40
C ASP A 223 18.14 -6.15 24.07
N SER A 224 18.45 -5.17 24.94
CA SER A 224 17.44 -4.34 25.61
C SER A 224 16.79 -3.31 24.70
N LEU A 225 17.45 -2.95 23.59
CA LEU A 225 17.01 -1.93 22.64
C LEU A 225 16.57 -2.53 21.29
N ALA A 226 16.87 -3.81 21.03
CA ALA A 226 16.62 -4.46 19.75
C ALA A 226 15.13 -4.51 19.38
N THR A 227 14.24 -4.81 20.32
CA THR A 227 12.79 -4.89 20.06
C THR A 227 12.17 -3.53 19.68
N PRO A 228 12.42 -2.42 20.41
CA PRO A 228 11.93 -1.10 20.01
C PRO A 228 12.84 -0.35 19.03
N ALA A 229 13.95 -0.94 18.55
CA ALA A 229 15.00 -0.23 17.80
C ALA A 229 14.46 0.61 16.64
N LEU A 230 13.58 0.03 15.80
CA LEU A 230 12.99 0.74 14.65
C LEU A 230 12.16 1.95 15.08
N LEU A 231 11.43 1.84 16.19
CA LEU A 231 10.58 2.90 16.71
C LEU A 231 11.42 4.04 17.32
N ILE A 232 12.47 3.70 18.06
CA ILE A 232 13.42 4.66 18.61
C ILE A 232 14.12 5.43 17.49
N LEU A 233 14.63 4.73 16.48
CA LEU A 233 15.33 5.34 15.35
C LEU A 233 14.39 6.20 14.50
N ALA A 234 13.13 5.77 14.31
CA ALA A 234 12.12 6.56 13.62
C ALA A 234 11.84 7.88 14.34
N LEU A 235 11.74 7.87 15.67
CA LEU A 235 11.55 9.09 16.47
C LEU A 235 12.76 10.02 16.42
N ILE A 236 13.98 9.49 16.47
CA ILE A 236 15.21 10.28 16.33
C ILE A 236 15.28 10.92 14.95
N GLY A 237 15.03 10.14 13.89
CA GLY A 237 15.00 10.63 12.51
C GLY A 237 13.93 11.69 12.30
N PHE A 238 12.73 11.48 12.86
CA PHE A 238 11.66 12.47 12.86
C PHE A 238 12.08 13.77 13.57
N GLY A 239 12.72 13.67 14.74
CA GLY A 239 13.20 14.85 15.47
C GLY A 239 14.21 15.68 14.67
N ILE A 240 15.15 15.02 13.99
CA ILE A 240 16.14 15.69 13.12
C ILE A 240 15.44 16.35 11.92
N ALA A 241 14.54 15.62 11.25
CA ALA A 241 13.80 16.14 10.09
C ALA A 241 12.88 17.31 10.48
N PHE A 242 12.22 17.23 11.64
CA PHE A 242 11.37 18.28 12.16
C PHE A 242 12.18 19.54 12.50
N TRP A 243 13.36 19.38 13.10
CA TRP A 243 14.25 20.50 13.38
C TRP A 243 14.76 21.19 12.11
N ASP A 244 15.21 20.42 11.10
CA ASP A 244 15.62 20.96 9.80
C ASP A 244 14.45 21.69 9.11
N PHE A 245 13.25 21.11 9.14
CA PHE A 245 12.05 21.74 8.61
C PHE A 245 11.77 23.08 9.29
N GLN A 246 11.80 23.13 10.63
CA GLN A 246 11.61 24.39 11.36
C GLN A 246 12.65 25.44 10.97
N GLN A 247 13.93 25.06 10.90
CA GLN A 247 15.01 25.98 10.55
C GLN A 247 14.88 26.54 9.12
N GLN A 248 14.53 25.71 8.14
CA GLN A 248 14.29 26.17 6.76
C GLN A 248 13.04 27.05 6.64
N THR A 249 12.03 26.83 7.47
CA THR A 249 10.80 27.63 7.48
C THR A 249 11.01 28.97 8.17
N GLU A 250 11.75 29.00 9.28
CA GLU A 250 12.17 30.23 9.97
C GLU A 250 13.08 31.09 9.09
N LEU A 251 14.05 30.49 8.38
CA LEU A 251 14.92 31.20 7.45
C LEU A 251 14.14 31.80 6.26
N LYS A 252 13.11 31.10 5.74
CA LYS A 252 12.21 31.65 4.71
C LYS A 252 11.34 32.78 5.26
N GLY A 253 10.85 32.70 6.49
CA GLY A 253 10.10 33.78 7.14
C GLY A 253 10.97 35.02 7.43
N ALA A 254 12.23 34.81 7.84
CA ALA A 254 13.19 35.88 8.07
C ALA A 254 13.59 36.58 6.76
N ALA A 255 13.74 35.85 5.65
CA ALA A 255 14.02 36.42 4.33
C ALA A 255 12.88 37.29 3.76
N VAL A 256 11.63 37.06 4.19
CA VAL A 256 10.48 37.91 3.83
C VAL A 256 10.42 39.19 4.69
N SER A 257 11.06 39.21 5.86
CA SER A 257 11.05 40.37 6.76
C SER A 257 12.12 41.42 6.47
N ASP A 258 13.12 41.12 5.62
CA ASP A 258 14.26 42.00 5.31
C ASP A 258 14.20 42.62 3.90
N GLY A 259 13.12 42.37 3.16
CA GLY A 259 12.85 42.95 1.84
C GLY A 259 11.79 44.04 1.92
N GLY A 260 12.23 45.26 2.24
CA GLY A 260 11.37 46.44 2.19
C GLY A 260 10.78 46.69 0.79
N ASP A 261 9.56 47.22 0.83
CA ASP A 261 8.86 47.95 -0.23
C ASP A 261 8.40 47.15 -1.47
N PHE A 262 7.10 46.84 -1.47
CA PHE A 262 6.31 46.79 -2.69
C PHE A 262 4.99 47.54 -2.46
N GLU A 263 5.11 48.87 -2.52
CA GLU A 263 4.07 49.75 -3.04
C GLU A 263 3.62 49.30 -4.44
N ASP A 264 2.29 49.34 -4.64
CA ASP A 264 1.52 49.52 -5.88
C ASP A 264 1.63 48.55 -7.08
N GLY A 265 0.44 48.09 -7.49
CA GLY A 265 0.11 47.96 -8.91
C GLY A 265 -0.92 46.87 -9.26
N ILE A 266 -2.21 47.25 -9.19
CA ILE A 266 -3.42 46.71 -9.87
C ILE A 266 -3.46 45.19 -10.13
#